data_AF-A0AA90VIR7-F1
#
_entry.id   AF-A0AA90VIR7-F1
#
_cell.length_a   1.000
_cell.length_b   1.000
_cell.length_c   1.000
_cell.angle_alpha   90.00
_cell.angle_beta   90.00
_cell.angle_gamma   90.00
#
_symmetry.space_group_name_H-M   'P 1'
#
loop_
_entity.id
_entity.type
_entity.pdbx_description
1 polymer ?
#
loop_
_entity_poly.entity_id
_entity_poly.type
_entity_poly.pdbx_seq_one_letter_code
_entity_poly.pdbx_strand_id
1 'polypeptide(L)'
;MKKIIYSIKKWWKKTTEEYHRQQVLKREKEVRREAMHRLQVREFESGLYLCLDDIPILKEIEVAQALPNALHEVREHYQDYKLSLGL
;
A
#
# COMPACT_ATOMS: atom_id res chain seq x y z
N MET A 1 35.10 0.82 30.89
CA MET A 1 33.98 1.77 30.75
C MET A 1 33.67 2.18 29.30
N LYS A 2 34.63 2.71 28.52
CA LYS A 2 34.38 3.16 27.12
C LYS A 2 33.78 2.09 26.18
N LYS A 3 34.23 0.83 26.25
CA LYS A 3 33.68 -0.29 25.45
C LYS A 3 32.23 -0.62 25.79
N ILE A 4 31.84 -0.55 27.07
CA ILE A 4 30.48 -0.84 27.52
C ILE A 4 29.51 0.24 27.00
N ILE A 5 29.90 1.52 27.12
CA ILE A 5 29.11 2.65 26.61
C ILE A 5 28.94 2.57 25.08
N TYR A 6 29.99 2.15 24.36
CA TYR A 6 29.91 1.94 22.91
C TYR A 6 28.95 0.81 22.53
N SER A 7 29.01 -0.32 23.24
CA SER A 7 28.09 -1.44 23.02
C SER A 7 26.63 -1.05 23.29
N ILE A 8 26.38 -0.29 24.36
CA ILE A 8 25.04 0.22 24.68
C ILE A 8 24.55 1.15 23.57
N LYS A 9 25.36 2.11 23.11
CA LYS A 9 24.97 3.00 22.00
C LYS A 9 24.69 2.23 20.70
N LYS A 10 25.49 1.23 20.39
CA LYS A 10 25.29 0.38 19.20
C LYS A 10 24.01 -0.44 19.31
N TRP A 11 23.72 -0.99 20.49
CA TRP A 11 22.48 -1.70 20.76
C TRP A 11 21.27 -0.78 20.64
N TRP A 12 21.31 0.41 21.24
CA TRP A 12 20.26 1.42 21.13
C TRP A 12 19.98 1.80 19.68
N LYS A 13 21.02 2.11 18.89
CA LYS A 13 20.86 2.45 17.47
C LYS A 13 20.19 1.33 16.69
N LYS A 14 20.63 0.08 16.88
CA LYS A 14 20.03 -1.09 16.22
C LYS A 14 18.57 -1.28 16.63
N THR A 15 18.24 -1.13 17.91
CA THR A 15 16.87 -1.26 18.42
C THR A 15 15.96 -0.17 17.86
N THR A 16 16.43 1.08 17.77
CA THR A 16 15.66 2.18 17.19
C THR A 16 15.43 1.99 15.69
N GLU A 17 16.43 1.54 14.95
CA GLU A 17 16.31 1.23 13.51
C GLU A 17 15.31 0.09 13.27
N GLU A 18 15.38 -0.97 14.08
CA GLU A 18 14.46 -2.10 13.99
C GLU A 18 13.02 -1.70 14.36
N TYR A 19 12.84 -0.89 15.41
CA TYR A 19 11.54 -0.34 15.79
C TYR A 19 10.96 0.53 14.67
N HIS A 20 11.77 1.38 14.05
CA HIS A 20 11.34 2.22 12.95
C HIS A 20 10.91 1.38 11.73
N ARG A 21 11.68 0.34 11.37
CA ARG A 21 11.32 -0.61 10.32
C ARG A 21 9.98 -1.29 10.59
N GLN A 22 9.75 -1.75 11.82
CA GLN A 22 8.49 -2.38 12.21
C GLN A 22 7.30 -1.40 12.12
N GLN A 23 7.49 -0.13 12.50
CA GLN A 23 6.47 0.91 12.35
C GLN A 23 6.11 1.18 10.89
N VAL A 24 7.11 1.26 10.00
CA VAL A 24 6.88 1.43 8.55
C VAL A 24 6.09 0.25 7.99
N LEU A 25 6.51 -0.99 8.29
CA LEU A 25 5.81 -2.20 7.85
C LEU A 25 4.37 -2.28 8.38
N LYS A 26 4.15 -1.84 9.63
CA LYS A 26 2.80 -1.79 10.21
C LYS A 26 1.92 -0.79 9.47
N ARG A 27 2.44 0.41 9.20
CA ARG A 27 1.74 1.45 8.45
C ARG A 27 1.42 1.01 7.03
N GLU A 28 2.35 0.38 6.32
CA GLU A 28 2.10 -0.18 4.98
C GLU A 28 1.00 -1.24 4.99
N LYS A 29 0.99 -2.13 5.99
CA LYS A 29 -0.07 -3.12 6.16
C LYS A 29 -1.43 -2.48 6.43
N GLU A 30 -1.48 -1.46 7.28
CA GLU A 30 -2.71 -0.72 7.59
C GLU A 30 -3.24 0.00 6.36
N VAL A 31 -2.40 0.73 5.63
CA VAL A 31 -2.77 1.40 4.37
C VAL A 31 -3.27 0.40 3.34
N ARG A 32 -2.60 -0.75 3.19
CA ARG A 32 -3.03 -1.80 2.28
C ARG A 32 -4.39 -2.38 2.70
N ARG A 33 -4.60 -2.60 4.00
CA ARG A 33 -5.87 -3.09 4.54
C ARG A 33 -6.99 -2.07 4.34
N GLU A 34 -6.70 -0.79 4.55
CA GLU A 34 -7.63 0.30 4.31
C GLU A 34 -8.00 0.36 2.83
N ALA A 35 -7.02 0.36 1.91
CA ALA A 35 -7.27 0.33 0.48
C ALA A 35 -8.12 -0.88 0.03
N MET A 36 -7.86 -2.07 0.60
CA MET A 36 -8.67 -3.27 0.35
C MET A 36 -10.09 -3.17 0.94
N HIS A 37 -10.28 -2.40 2.01
CA HIS A 37 -11.62 -2.13 2.55
C HIS A 37 -12.36 -1.09 1.71
N ARG A 38 -11.66 -0.09 1.17
CA ARG A 38 -12.28 0.97 0.39
C ARG A 38 -12.67 0.49 -1.00
N LEU A 39 -11.77 -0.22 -1.70
CA LEU A 39 -12.05 -0.78 -3.02
C LEU A 39 -12.58 -2.22 -2.89
N GLN A 40 -13.81 -2.45 -3.30
CA GLN A 40 -14.50 -3.73 -3.10
C GLN A 40 -15.14 -4.21 -4.41
N VAL A 41 -15.40 -5.51 -4.53
CA VAL A 41 -16.26 -6.05 -5.61
C VAL A 41 -17.52 -6.61 -4.96
N ARG A 42 -18.69 -6.14 -5.40
CA ARG A 42 -19.99 -6.57 -4.86
C ARG A 42 -21.01 -6.84 -5.96
N GLU A 43 -21.96 -7.69 -5.64
CA GLU A 43 -23.11 -7.97 -6.49
C GLU A 43 -24.27 -7.01 -6.16
N PHE A 44 -24.83 -6.38 -7.21
CA PHE A 44 -26.03 -5.58 -7.15
C PHE A 44 -26.91 -5.91 -8.36
N GLU A 45 -28.21 -6.14 -8.16
CA GLU A 45 -29.17 -6.45 -9.25
C GLU A 45 -28.66 -7.51 -10.24
N SER A 46 -28.05 -8.59 -9.74
CA SER A 46 -27.49 -9.69 -10.53
C SER A 46 -26.29 -9.31 -11.43
N GLY A 47 -25.65 -8.16 -11.18
CA GLY A 47 -24.41 -7.73 -11.82
C GLY A 47 -23.28 -7.50 -10.81
N LEU A 48 -22.03 -7.75 -11.22
CA LEU A 48 -20.85 -7.44 -10.41
C LEU A 48 -20.37 -6.01 -10.66
N TYR A 49 -20.09 -5.30 -9.57
CA TYR A 49 -19.64 -3.92 -9.56
C TYR A 49 -18.36 -3.76 -8.74
N LEU A 50 -17.45 -2.94 -9.27
CA LEU A 50 -16.37 -2.34 -8.50
C LEU A 50 -16.94 -1.18 -7.68
N CYS A 51 -16.73 -1.24 -6.37
CA CYS A 51 -17.25 -0.30 -5.40
C CYS A 51 -16.12 0.47 -4.72
N LEU A 52 -16.37 1.73 -4.40
CA LEU A 52 -15.55 2.52 -3.49
C LEU A 52 -16.39 2.87 -2.27
N ASP A 53 -15.93 2.49 -1.08
CA ASP A 53 -16.63 2.74 0.18
C ASP A 53 -18.10 2.25 0.12
N ASP A 54 -18.30 1.02 -0.39
CA ASP A 54 -19.60 0.36 -0.62
C ASP A 54 -20.52 0.99 -1.68
N ILE A 55 -20.06 2.03 -2.39
CA ILE A 55 -20.81 2.69 -3.46
C ILE A 55 -20.40 2.06 -4.81
N PRO A 56 -21.33 1.50 -5.60
CA PRO A 56 -21.00 0.94 -6.92
C PRO A 56 -20.62 2.06 -7.90
N ILE A 57 -19.44 1.93 -8.53
CA ILE A 57 -18.93 2.94 -9.48
C ILE A 57 -18.89 2.38 -10.91
N LEU A 58 -18.42 1.15 -11.09
CA LEU A 58 -18.26 0.55 -12.42
C LEU A 58 -18.77 -0.89 -12.44
N LYS A 59 -19.51 -1.26 -13.48
CA LYS A 59 -19.82 -2.66 -13.79
C LYS A 59 -18.59 -3.39 -14.30
N GLU A 60 -18.56 -4.71 -14.19
CA GLU A 60 -17.46 -5.55 -14.68
C GLU A 60 -17.08 -5.29 -16.15
N ILE A 61 -18.06 -5.07 -17.03
CA ILE A 61 -17.80 -4.76 -18.45
C ILE A 61 -17.14 -3.38 -18.61
N GLU A 62 -17.57 -2.40 -17.82
CA GLU A 62 -17.03 -1.04 -17.84
C GLU A 62 -15.61 -1.01 -17.26
N VAL A 63 -15.37 -1.82 -16.21
CA VAL A 63 -14.04 -2.13 -15.66
C VAL A 63 -13.16 -2.71 -16.78
N ALA A 64 -13.61 -3.74 -17.49
CA ALA A 64 -12.81 -4.37 -18.55
C ALA A 64 -12.47 -3.43 -19.72
N GLN A 65 -13.34 -2.46 -20.02
CA GLN A 65 -13.13 -1.49 -21.10
C GLN A 65 -12.32 -0.26 -20.66
N ALA A 66 -12.50 0.22 -19.43
CA ALA A 66 -11.86 1.43 -18.92
C ALA A 66 -10.49 1.17 -18.28
N LEU A 67 -10.30 0.01 -17.64
CA LEU A 67 -9.03 -0.30 -16.97
C LEU A 67 -7.82 -0.35 -17.89
N PRO A 68 -7.86 -0.84 -19.15
CA PRO A 68 -6.65 -0.91 -19.96
C PRO A 68 -5.93 0.44 -20.11
N ASN A 69 -6.70 1.52 -20.32
CA ASN A 69 -6.17 2.87 -20.40
C ASN A 69 -5.73 3.40 -19.02
N ALA A 70 -6.56 3.22 -17.98
CA ALA A 70 -6.22 3.65 -16.63
C ALA A 70 -5.00 2.88 -16.05
N LEU A 71 -4.83 1.60 -16.39
CA LEU A 71 -3.71 0.76 -15.98
C LEU A 71 -2.39 1.19 -16.63
N HIS A 72 -2.45 1.82 -17.80
CA HIS A 72 -1.27 2.41 -18.44
C HIS A 72 -0.74 3.57 -17.58
N GLU A 73 -1.59 4.53 -17.25
CA GLU A 73 -1.23 5.67 -16.39
C GLU A 73 -0.82 5.23 -14.97
N VAL A 74 -1.54 4.25 -14.39
CA VAL A 74 -1.20 3.69 -13.08
C VAL A 74 0.19 3.02 -13.09
N ARG A 75 0.61 2.40 -14.20
CA ARG A 75 1.95 1.83 -14.33
C ARG A 75 3.03 2.89 -14.31
N GLU A 76 2.84 4.01 -15.00
CA GLU A 76 3.78 5.12 -15.00
C GLU A 76 3.91 5.71 -13.60
N HIS A 77 2.80 5.99 -12.93
CA HIS A 77 2.81 6.46 -11.53
C HIS A 77 3.49 5.48 -10.57
N TYR A 78 3.31 4.17 -10.77
CA TYR A 78 3.98 3.16 -9.96
C TYR A 78 5.49 3.11 -10.23
N GLN A 79 5.92 3.30 -11.48
CA GLN A 79 7.34 3.43 -11.83
C GLN A 79 7.96 4.67 -11.18
N ASP A 80 7.29 5.82 -11.25
CA ASP A 80 7.73 7.06 -10.60
C ASP A 80 7.83 6.88 -9.08
N TYR A 81 6.86 6.21 -8.46
CA TYR A 81 6.91 5.86 -7.05
C TYR A 81 8.10 4.97 -6.71
N LYS A 82 8.36 3.91 -7.50
CA LYS A 82 9.54 3.05 -7.29
C LYS A 82 10.84 3.83 -7.40
N LEU A 83 10.96 4.70 -8.40
CA LEU A 83 12.12 5.57 -8.57
C LEU A 83 12.29 6.51 -7.38
N SER A 84 11.19 7.07 -6.83
CA SER A 84 11.22 7.93 -5.65
C SER A 84 11.71 7.22 -4.37
N LEU A 85 11.53 5.89 -4.30
CA LEU A 85 12.02 5.05 -3.21
C LEU A 85 13.45 4.55 -3.42
N GLY A 86 14.06 4.78 -4.58
CA GLY A 86 15.38 4.25 -4.94
C GLY A 86 15.42 2.73 -5.15
N LEU A 87 14.28 2.14 -5.58
CA LEU A 87 14.12 0.71 -5.87
C LEU A 87 14.20 0.40 -7.37
#